data_AF-A0A929VG93-F1
#
_entry.id   AF-A0A929VG93-F1
#
_cell.length_a   1.000
_cell.length_b   1.000
_cell.length_c   1.000
_cell.angle_alpha   90.00
_cell.angle_beta   90.00
_cell.angle_gamma   90.00
#
_symmetry.space_group_name_H-M   'P 1'
#
loop_
_entity.id
_entity.type
_entity.pdbx_description
1 polymer ?
#
loop_
_entity_poly.entity_id
_entity_poly.type
_entity_poly.pdbx_seq_one_letter_code
_entity_poly.pdbx_strand_id
1 'polypeptide(L)'
;MSNQYAGTKTEKNLREALAGESQARVKYAYFASVAKKQGFEQIAALFQKTSDNENAHAKLWFKALGLQGDTKENLAAAAQGENYEWTDMYERMAKE
;
A
#
# COMPACT_ATOMS: atom_id res chain seq x y z
N MET A 1 3.61 5.74 18.75
CA MET A 1 2.99 7.08 18.86
C MET A 1 1.51 6.96 18.55
N SER A 2 0.64 7.69 19.27
CA SER A 2 -0.80 7.67 18.98
C SER A 2 -1.11 8.51 17.75
N ASN A 3 -1.83 7.95 16.77
CA ASN A 3 -2.36 8.67 15.62
C ASN A 3 -3.33 9.78 16.09
N GLN A 4 -3.15 11.03 15.65
CA GLN A 4 -4.02 12.16 16.03
C GLN A 4 -5.49 11.97 15.61
N TYR A 5 -5.75 11.07 14.66
CA TYR A 5 -7.10 10.76 14.16
C TYR A 5 -7.73 9.54 14.84
N ALA A 6 -7.10 8.96 15.86
CA ALA A 6 -7.52 7.72 16.50
C ALA A 6 -9.03 7.70 16.84
N GLY A 7 -9.75 6.70 16.34
CA GLY A 7 -11.18 6.50 16.60
C GLY A 7 -12.13 7.42 15.82
N THR A 8 -11.61 8.28 14.95
CA THR A 8 -12.43 9.20 14.15
C THR A 8 -12.82 8.59 12.79
N LYS A 9 -13.86 9.16 12.16
CA LYS A 9 -14.17 8.88 10.75
C LYS A 9 -12.99 9.22 9.82
N THR A 10 -12.21 10.23 10.16
CA THR A 10 -11.02 10.62 9.38
C THR A 10 -9.95 9.53 9.38
N GLU A 11 -9.71 8.86 10.51
CA GLU A 11 -8.78 7.71 10.52
C GLU A 11 -9.25 6.60 9.58
N LYS A 12 -10.55 6.26 9.63
CA LYS A 12 -11.12 5.25 8.73
C LYS A 12 -10.93 5.67 7.26
N ASN A 13 -11.27 6.90 6.90
CA ASN A 13 -11.12 7.42 5.55
C ASN A 13 -9.65 7.40 5.09
N LEU A 14 -8.70 7.73 5.97
CA LEU A 14 -7.26 7.70 5.64
C LEU A 14 -6.76 6.28 5.43
N ARG A 15 -7.25 5.29 6.20
CA ARG A 15 -6.93 3.87 5.98
C ARG A 15 -7.52 3.36 4.67
N GLU A 16 -8.75 3.74 4.35
CA GLU A 16 -9.39 3.43 3.06
C GLU A 16 -8.61 4.04 1.89
N ALA A 17 -8.21 5.31 2.00
CA ALA A 17 -7.37 5.98 1.01
C ALA A 17 -6.02 5.28 0.85
N LEU A 18 -5.31 4.99 1.95
CA LEU A 18 -4.03 4.27 1.92
C LEU A 18 -4.15 2.91 1.20
N ALA A 19 -5.22 2.14 1.48
CA ALA A 19 -5.47 0.88 0.81
C ALA A 19 -5.74 1.07 -0.70
N GLY A 20 -6.55 2.08 -1.06
CA GLY A 20 -6.85 2.43 -2.45
C GLY A 20 -5.61 2.81 -3.24
N GLU A 21 -4.78 3.73 -2.71
CA GLU A 21 -3.55 4.17 -3.35
C GLU A 21 -2.53 3.03 -3.50
N SER A 22 -2.44 2.15 -2.49
CA SER A 22 -1.55 0.99 -2.55
C SER A 22 -1.96 0.01 -3.66
N GLN A 23 -3.26 -0.23 -3.82
CA GLN A 23 -3.79 -1.06 -4.91
C GLN A 23 -3.61 -0.38 -6.28
N ALA A 24 -3.85 0.94 -6.37
CA ALA A 24 -3.69 1.70 -7.61
C ALA A 24 -2.24 1.69 -8.10
N ARG A 25 -1.27 1.91 -7.19
CA ARG A 25 0.17 1.78 -7.47
C ARG A 25 0.49 0.45 -8.16
N VAL A 26 0.09 -0.67 -7.55
CA VAL A 26 0.37 -2.02 -8.08
C VAL A 26 -0.28 -2.21 -9.45
N LYS A 27 -1.55 -1.79 -9.59
CA LYS A 27 -2.30 -1.89 -10.84
C LYS A 27 -1.61 -1.13 -11.98
N TYR A 28 -1.19 0.10 -11.75
CA TYR A 28 -0.52 0.91 -12.77
C TYR A 28 0.87 0.38 -13.13
N ALA A 29 1.61 -0.20 -12.18
CA ALA A 29 2.86 -0.89 -12.50
C ALA A 29 2.63 -2.09 -13.43
N TYR A 30 1.56 -2.86 -13.22
CA TYR A 30 1.19 -3.97 -14.11
C TYR A 30 0.74 -3.48 -15.49
N PHE A 31 -0.01 -2.38 -15.56
CA PHE A 31 -0.41 -1.78 -16.84
C PHE A 31 0.79 -1.23 -17.62
N ALA A 32 1.78 -0.64 -16.92
CA ALA A 32 3.04 -0.24 -17.54
C ALA A 32 3.76 -1.43 -18.19
N SER A 33 3.81 -2.57 -17.49
CA SER A 33 4.39 -3.81 -18.01
C SER A 33 3.67 -4.32 -19.26
N VAL A 34 2.32 -4.29 -19.27
CA VAL A 34 1.53 -4.66 -20.45
C VAL A 34 1.79 -3.71 -21.62
N ALA A 35 1.74 -2.39 -21.40
CA ALA A 35 1.97 -1.38 -22.44
C ALA A 35 3.37 -1.53 -23.06
N LYS A 36 4.39 -1.81 -22.23
CA LYS A 36 5.76 -2.07 -22.68
C LYS A 36 5.85 -3.31 -23.56
N LYS A 37 5.22 -4.42 -23.17
CA LYS A 37 5.17 -5.66 -23.98
C LYS A 37 4.50 -5.45 -25.35
N GLN A 38 3.58 -4.50 -25.44
CA GLN A 38 2.89 -4.14 -26.68
C GLN A 38 3.65 -3.08 -27.51
N GLY A 39 4.81 -2.61 -27.05
CA GLY A 39 5.61 -1.59 -27.75
C GLY A 39 5.15 -0.15 -27.54
N PHE A 40 4.20 0.10 -26.64
CA PHE A 40 3.72 1.45 -26.31
C PHE A 40 4.59 2.12 -25.24
N GLU A 41 5.83 2.46 -25.58
CA GLU A 41 6.83 2.97 -24.63
C GLU A 41 6.38 4.23 -23.88
N GLN A 42 5.73 5.18 -24.56
CA GLN A 42 5.23 6.40 -23.91
C GLN A 42 4.08 6.11 -22.93
N ILE A 43 3.19 5.19 -23.28
CA ILE A 43 2.07 4.79 -22.41
C ILE A 43 2.60 4.03 -21.20
N ALA A 44 3.60 3.16 -21.39
CA ALA A 44 4.27 2.48 -20.29
C ALA A 44 4.92 3.48 -19.32
N ALA A 45 5.62 4.50 -19.84
CA ALA A 45 6.21 5.56 -19.03
C ALA A 45 5.15 6.38 -18.26
N LEU A 46 4.00 6.67 -18.88
CA LEU A 46 2.89 7.35 -18.23
C LEU A 46 2.30 6.51 -17.09
N PHE A 47 2.02 5.22 -17.31
CA PHE A 47 1.55 4.34 -16.25
C PHE A 47 2.56 4.20 -15.10
N GLN A 48 3.85 4.10 -15.41
CA GLN A 48 4.90 4.03 -14.38
C GLN A 48 4.91 5.33 -13.55
N LYS A 49 4.87 6.49 -14.21
CA LYS A 49 4.81 7.78 -13.52
C LYS A 49 3.57 7.89 -12.63
N THR A 50 2.41 7.42 -13.10
CA THR A 50 1.19 7.39 -12.27
C THR A 50 1.34 6.45 -11.09
N SER A 51 1.93 5.26 -11.27
CA SER A 51 2.25 4.35 -10.16
C SER A 51 3.13 5.03 -9.09
N ASP A 52 4.13 5.78 -9.52
CA ASP A 52 5.03 6.51 -8.61
C ASP A 52 4.30 7.66 -7.88
N ASN A 53 3.33 8.31 -8.53
CA ASN A 53 2.48 9.31 -7.89
C ASN A 53 1.59 8.69 -6.81
N GLU A 54 0.95 7.55 -7.07
CA GLU A 54 0.11 6.89 -6.05
C GLU A 54 0.96 6.39 -4.87
N ASN A 55 2.21 6.01 -5.11
CA ASN A 55 3.14 5.72 -4.03
C ASN A 55 3.42 6.97 -3.16
N ALA A 56 3.55 8.14 -3.78
CA ALA A 56 3.72 9.40 -3.06
C ALA A 56 2.47 9.73 -2.23
N HIS A 57 1.26 9.55 -2.79
CA HIS A 57 -0.01 9.71 -2.08
C HIS A 57 -0.12 8.76 -0.88
N ALA A 58 0.11 7.46 -1.10
CA ALA A 58 0.11 6.44 -0.05
C ALA A 58 1.07 6.80 1.09
N LYS A 59 2.28 7.31 0.77
CA LYS A 59 3.26 7.74 1.77
C LYS A 59 2.76 8.91 2.62
N LEU A 60 1.99 9.84 2.06
CA LEU A 60 1.39 10.93 2.83
C LEU A 60 0.39 10.39 3.85
N TRP A 61 -0.50 9.48 3.44
CA TRP A 61 -1.49 8.87 4.33
C TRP A 61 -0.87 7.97 5.39
N PHE A 62 0.15 7.20 5.02
CA PHE A 62 0.91 6.35 5.94
C PHE A 62 1.55 7.18 7.07
N LYS A 63 2.13 8.33 6.74
CA LYS A 63 2.66 9.28 7.73
C LYS A 63 1.58 9.93 8.56
N ALA A 64 0.48 10.37 7.94
CA ALA A 64 -0.65 11.01 8.64
C ALA A 64 -1.28 10.07 9.69
N LEU A 65 -1.29 8.77 9.41
CA LEU A 65 -1.75 7.72 10.32
C LEU A 65 -0.72 7.33 11.40
N GLY A 66 0.49 7.90 11.38
CA GLY A 66 1.55 7.59 12.35
C GLY A 66 2.11 6.16 12.20
N LEU A 67 2.01 5.55 11.02
CA LEU A 67 2.44 4.17 10.77
C LEU A 67 3.96 4.05 10.51
N GLN A 68 4.65 5.17 10.31
CA GLN A 68 6.09 5.19 10.08
C GLN A 68 6.85 5.39 11.39
N GLY A 69 7.54 4.35 11.86
CA GLY A 69 8.46 4.38 12.99
C GLY A 69 9.93 4.42 12.56
N ASP A 70 10.82 4.16 13.51
CA ASP A 70 12.23 3.87 13.22
C ASP A 70 12.43 2.48 12.57
N THR A 71 13.65 2.14 12.16
CA THR A 71 13.92 0.87 11.50
C THR A 71 13.53 -0.35 12.36
N LYS A 72 13.75 -0.29 13.68
CA LYS A 72 13.44 -1.40 14.58
C LYS A 72 11.92 -1.57 14.73
N GLU A 73 11.20 -0.48 14.90
CA GLU A 73 9.73 -0.47 14.96
C GLU A 73 9.11 -0.97 13.65
N ASN A 74 9.63 -0.50 12.51
CA ASN A 74 9.15 -0.93 11.18
C ASN A 74 9.41 -2.43 10.94
N LEU A 75 10.56 -2.96 11.37
CA LEU A 75 10.86 -4.39 11.30
C LEU A 75 9.91 -5.22 12.17
N ALA A 76 9.62 -4.75 13.39
CA ALA A 76 8.68 -5.43 14.28
C ALA A 76 7.25 -5.43 13.70
N ALA A 77 6.80 -4.30 13.14
CA ALA A 77 5.49 -4.20 12.49
C ALA A 77 5.39 -5.13 11.27
N ALA A 78 6.44 -5.19 10.44
CA ALA A 78 6.50 -6.11 9.30
C ALA A 78 6.44 -7.58 9.75
N ALA A 79 7.25 -7.98 10.73
CA ALA A 79 7.26 -9.35 11.24
C ALA A 79 5.90 -9.77 11.83
N GLN A 80 5.19 -8.87 12.52
CA GLN A 80 3.85 -9.12 13.04
C GLN A 80 2.82 -9.28 11.92
N GLY A 81 2.89 -8.44 10.88
CA GLY A 81 2.03 -8.55 9.70
C GLY A 81 2.21 -9.87 8.98
N GLU A 82 3.46 -10.20 8.63
CA GLU A 82 3.82 -11.49 8.00
C GLU A 82 3.36 -12.67 8.87
N ASN A 83 3.57 -12.59 10.20
CA ASN A 83 3.14 -13.65 11.11
C ASN A 83 1.63 -13.91 11.03
N TYR A 84 0.81 -12.86 11.16
CA TYR A 84 -0.64 -12.95 11.04
C TYR A 84 -1.07 -13.49 9.67
N GLU A 85 -0.42 -13.06 8.59
CA GLU A 85 -0.74 -13.53 7.25
C GLU A 85 -0.57 -15.05 7.14
N TRP A 86 0.57 -15.61 7.61
CA TRP A 86 0.84 -17.04 7.46
C TRP A 86 0.13 -17.93 8.49
N THR A 87 -0.03 -17.49 9.75
CA THR A 87 -0.67 -18.31 10.80
C THR A 87 -2.17 -18.27 10.78
N ASP A 88 -2.76 -17.13 10.41
CA ASP A 88 -4.19 -16.91 10.60
C ASP A 88 -4.89 -16.64 9.28
N MET A 89 -4.43 -15.64 8.52
CA MET A 89 -5.14 -15.19 7.33
C MET A 89 -5.18 -16.27 6.24
N TYR A 90 -4.01 -16.75 5.80
CA TYR A 90 -3.93 -17.73 4.73
C TYR A 90 -4.41 -19.12 5.17
N GLU A 91 -4.12 -19.53 6.41
CA GLU A 91 -4.62 -20.80 6.95
C GLU A 91 -6.16 -20.82 6.96
N ARG A 92 -6.80 -19.75 7.43
CA ARG A 92 -8.26 -19.63 7.43
C ARG A 92 -8.83 -19.60 6.00
N MET A 93 -8.28 -18.75 5.14
CA MET A 93 -8.74 -18.62 3.75
C MET A 93 -8.60 -19.91 2.94
N ALA A 94 -7.62 -20.77 3.25
CA ALA A 94 -7.44 -22.06 2.58
C ALA A 94 -8.44 -23.13 3.05
N LYS A 95 -9.07 -22.95 4.23
CA LYS A 95 -10.07 -23.86 4.79
C LYS A 95 -11.51 -23.50 4.40
N GLU A 96 -11.75 -22.22 4.07
CA GLU A 96 -13.04 -21.68 3.58
C GLU A 96 -13.27 -22.01 2.09
#